data_AF-A0A2E9H225-F1
#
_entry.id   AF-A0A2E9H225-F1
#
_cell.length_a   1.000
_cell.length_b   1.000
_cell.length_c   1.000
_cell.angle_alpha   90.00
_cell.angle_beta   90.00
_cell.angle_gamma   90.00
#
_symmetry.space_group_name_H-M   'P 1'
#
loop_
_entity.id
_entity.type
_entity.pdbx_description
1 polymer ?
#
loop_
_entity_poly.entity_id
_entity_poly.type
_entity_poly.pdbx_seq_one_letter_code
_entity_poly.pdbx_strand_id
1 'polypeptide(L)'
;MGKGYKLLALNAISIGLLTACGGDGNDNTNNNDESGGSNPPEAVAVISDLPDIQERNSYVIDGSESYISEGSISQYEWTLDGDNERMSLNSATGAETTLIINELIEDVQTTISLTVTTSDGESSTQEVTFVASEIDRALLPPVPDITAGKETIDGVDVNDNGIRDDVEVAIYNLYEESYTDREIAKTGAYAFEQAMQASDTDSVSDNDEASRILSKFVSCATEYGESDSGQMLSALKSFQFNTEQRREVLEQYNASRHGTIQRIVDVERNECLFAEQGESNED
;
A
#
# COMPACT_ATOMS: atom_id res chain seq x y z
N MET A 1 -24.90 28.93 -11.47
CA MET A 1 -25.31 29.44 -10.13
C MET A 1 -24.36 28.83 -9.12
N GLY A 2 -23.36 29.59 -8.69
CA GLY A 2 -22.28 29.12 -7.81
C GLY A 2 -22.67 29.20 -6.33
N LYS A 3 -22.10 28.29 -5.55
CA LYS A 3 -21.87 28.35 -4.11
C LYS A 3 -20.51 27.68 -3.94
N GLY A 4 -19.43 28.28 -3.44
CA GLY A 4 -19.30 29.38 -2.49
C GLY A 4 -18.47 28.84 -1.33
N TYR A 5 -17.15 28.70 -1.53
CA TYR A 5 -16.21 28.23 -0.54
C TYR A 5 -16.07 29.25 0.60
N LYS A 6 -16.19 28.80 1.85
CA LYS A 6 -15.91 29.62 3.04
C LYS A 6 -14.51 29.30 3.54
N LEU A 7 -13.62 30.26 3.32
CA LEU A 7 -12.34 30.43 4.00
C LEU A 7 -12.61 30.79 5.47
N LEU A 8 -12.01 30.06 6.42
CA LEU A 8 -11.91 30.48 7.82
C LEU A 8 -10.43 30.63 8.16
N ALA A 9 -9.95 31.86 8.01
CA ALA A 9 -8.72 32.32 8.65
C ALA A 9 -9.09 32.78 10.07
N LEU A 10 -8.44 32.24 11.10
CA LEU A 10 -8.49 32.79 12.44
C LEU A 10 -7.07 33.05 12.96
N ASN A 11 -6.67 34.31 12.87
CA ASN A 11 -5.53 34.87 13.56
C ASN A 11 -5.83 34.92 15.06
N ALA A 12 -5.00 34.29 15.89
CA ALA A 12 -5.03 34.49 17.34
C ALA A 12 -3.86 35.41 17.75
N ILE A 13 -4.27 36.51 18.38
CA ILE A 13 -3.49 37.69 18.73
C ILE A 13 -2.72 37.44 20.03
N SER A 14 -1.43 37.77 20.01
CA SER A 14 -0.53 37.81 21.16
C SER A 14 -0.96 38.87 22.17
N ILE A 15 -1.11 38.48 23.45
CA ILE A 15 -1.36 39.40 24.58
C ILE A 15 -0.08 39.48 25.41
N GLY A 16 0.71 40.52 25.16
CA GLY A 16 1.78 40.97 26.06
C GLY A 16 1.20 41.92 27.11
N LEU A 17 1.39 41.59 28.39
CA LEU A 17 1.13 42.49 29.51
C LEU A 17 2.44 43.21 29.88
N LEU A 18 2.50 44.51 29.57
CA LEU A 18 3.47 45.45 30.11
C LEU A 18 2.91 46.04 31.41
N THR A 19 3.67 45.95 32.50
CA THR A 19 3.57 46.87 33.64
C THR A 19 4.97 47.35 34.04
N ALA A 20 5.09 48.67 34.13
CA ALA A 20 6.33 49.41 34.27
C ALA A 20 6.57 49.93 35.70
N CYS A 21 7.86 50.14 35.99
CA CYS A 21 8.48 51.26 36.74
C CYS A 21 8.42 51.34 38.29
N GLY A 22 9.62 51.36 38.90
CA GLY A 22 9.98 52.32 39.95
C GLY A 22 10.81 51.78 41.12
N GLY A 23 12.12 52.08 41.17
CA GLY A 23 12.94 51.84 42.37
C GLY A 23 14.43 52.13 42.20
N ASP A 24 14.88 53.27 42.73
CA ASP A 24 16.20 53.92 42.72
C ASP A 24 17.27 53.20 43.60
N GLY A 25 18.55 53.23 43.22
CA GLY A 25 19.66 52.76 44.08
C GLY A 25 20.95 52.28 43.40
N ASN A 26 21.90 53.21 43.26
CA ASN A 26 23.29 53.07 42.79
C ASN A 26 24.15 51.97 43.44
N ASP A 27 24.76 51.06 42.66
CA ASP A 27 26.17 50.69 42.84
C ASP A 27 26.82 49.96 41.64
N ASN A 28 27.98 50.48 41.27
CA ASN A 28 29.18 49.85 40.71
C ASN A 28 29.17 48.96 39.43
N THR A 29 30.10 49.33 38.55
CA THR A 29 30.43 48.74 37.24
C THR A 29 30.83 47.26 37.28
N ASN A 30 30.23 46.44 36.40
CA ASN A 30 30.98 45.52 35.54
C ASN A 30 30.11 44.92 34.41
N ASN A 31 30.55 45.18 33.18
CA ASN A 31 30.49 44.41 31.93
C ASN A 31 29.30 43.47 31.64
N ASN A 32 28.70 43.75 30.48
CA ASN A 32 28.02 42.84 29.55
C ASN A 32 27.03 41.85 30.17
N ASP A 33 25.79 42.30 30.33
CA ASP A 33 24.65 41.42 30.23
C ASP A 33 23.97 41.71 28.87
N GLU A 34 24.61 41.21 27.81
CA GLU A 34 23.84 40.88 26.61
C GLU A 34 22.90 39.77 27.05
N SER A 35 21.63 40.11 27.22
CA SER A 35 20.54 39.14 27.28
C SER A 35 20.51 38.40 25.95
N GLY A 36 21.40 37.43 25.80
CA GLY A 36 21.37 36.41 24.78
C GLY A 36 20.23 35.48 25.11
N GLY A 37 19.01 35.86 24.70
CA GLY A 37 17.94 34.88 24.62
C GLY A 37 18.36 33.86 23.57
N SER A 38 18.57 32.60 23.98
CA SER A 38 18.73 31.52 23.00
C SER A 38 17.47 31.49 22.15
N ASN A 39 17.65 31.55 20.83
CA ASN A 39 16.53 31.28 19.94
C ASN A 39 16.18 29.79 20.09
N PRO A 40 14.89 29.40 20.16
CA PRO A 40 14.51 28.00 20.25
C PRO A 40 15.03 27.21 19.04
N PRO A 41 15.19 25.88 19.14
CA PRO A 41 15.62 25.09 17.98
C PRO A 41 14.59 25.19 16.84
N GLU A 42 15.05 25.00 15.61
CA GLU A 42 14.20 24.84 14.44
C GLU A 42 14.23 23.38 14.02
N ALA A 43 13.08 22.70 14.16
CA ALA A 43 12.89 21.36 13.62
C ALA A 43 12.68 21.45 12.10
N VAL A 44 13.43 20.65 11.36
CA VAL A 44 13.29 20.51 9.90
C VAL A 44 13.25 19.02 9.58
N ALA A 45 12.15 18.58 8.99
CA ALA A 45 11.84 17.22 8.58
C ALA A 45 11.56 17.23 7.07
N VAL A 46 12.31 16.42 6.33
CA VAL A 46 12.26 16.34 4.88
C VAL A 46 11.94 14.91 4.46
N ILE A 47 10.99 14.76 3.55
CA ILE A 47 10.70 13.51 2.85
C ILE A 47 10.95 13.79 1.36
N SER A 48 12.02 13.21 0.80
CA SER A 48 12.46 13.50 -0.57
C SER A 48 11.44 13.14 -1.64
N ASP A 49 10.62 12.12 -1.37
CA ASP A 49 9.74 11.49 -2.33
C ASP A 49 8.36 12.15 -2.41
N LEU A 50 8.10 13.21 -1.63
CA LEU A 50 6.84 13.94 -1.74
C LEU A 50 6.66 14.57 -3.13
N PRO A 51 5.43 14.55 -3.69
CA PRO A 51 4.19 14.02 -3.09
C PRO A 51 3.92 12.52 -3.36
N ASP A 52 4.83 11.82 -4.01
CA ASP A 52 4.63 10.48 -4.58
C ASP A 52 4.90 9.36 -3.56
N ILE A 53 4.11 9.38 -2.48
CA ILE A 53 4.18 8.37 -1.43
C ILE A 53 3.16 7.26 -1.73
N GLN A 54 3.66 6.05 -1.94
CA GLN A 54 2.93 4.85 -2.33
C GLN A 54 3.11 3.72 -1.31
N GLU A 55 2.12 2.85 -1.23
CA GLU A 55 2.20 1.57 -0.51
C GLU A 55 3.32 0.65 -1.02
N ARG A 56 3.60 -0.41 -0.25
CA ARG A 56 4.62 -1.43 -0.54
C ARG A 56 6.02 -0.88 -0.78
N ASN A 57 6.32 0.28 -0.19
CA ASN A 57 7.59 0.99 -0.33
C ASN A 57 8.09 1.48 1.04
N SER A 58 9.33 1.94 1.06
CA SER A 58 9.89 2.62 2.23
C SER A 58 10.61 3.91 1.83
N TYR A 59 10.50 4.93 2.69
CA TYR A 59 10.92 6.29 2.44
C TYR A 59 11.83 6.77 3.55
N VAL A 60 12.96 7.38 3.19
CA VAL A 60 13.85 8.01 4.16
C VAL A 60 13.25 9.35 4.56
N ILE A 61 13.26 9.63 5.87
CA ILE A 61 12.84 10.90 6.43
C ILE A 61 14.04 11.49 7.15
N ASP A 62 14.40 12.70 6.76
CA ASP A 62 15.62 13.37 7.18
C ASP A 62 15.31 14.59 8.05
N GLY A 63 15.79 14.54 9.29
CA GLY A 63 15.73 15.58 10.30
C GLY A 63 17.02 16.40 10.44
N SER A 64 18.07 16.05 9.68
CA SER A 64 19.44 16.55 9.87
C SER A 64 19.63 18.03 9.54
N GLU A 65 18.70 18.63 8.79
CA GLU A 65 18.64 20.07 8.55
C GLU A 65 18.12 20.88 9.76
N SER A 66 17.66 20.19 10.82
CA SER A 66 17.28 20.85 12.08
C SER A 66 18.46 21.61 12.67
N TYR A 67 18.22 22.81 13.18
CA TYR A 67 19.30 23.68 13.65
C TYR A 67 18.98 24.45 14.92
N ILE A 68 20.03 24.83 15.64
CA ILE A 68 19.98 25.76 16.77
C ILE A 68 21.11 26.77 16.61
N SER A 69 20.83 28.04 16.89
CA SER A 69 21.82 29.13 16.72
C SER A 69 23.01 29.04 17.68
N GLU A 70 22.76 28.61 18.92
CA GLU A 70 23.77 28.38 19.96
C GLU A 70 23.45 27.10 20.71
N GLY A 71 24.47 26.31 21.07
CA GLY A 71 24.29 25.01 21.73
C GLY A 71 24.29 23.83 20.75
N SER A 72 23.60 22.75 21.12
CA SER A 72 23.51 21.52 20.31
C SER A 72 22.17 20.83 20.47
N ILE A 73 21.70 20.17 19.41
CA ILE A 73 20.55 19.27 19.48
C ILE A 73 20.99 17.98 20.19
N SER A 74 20.27 17.60 21.23
CA SER A 74 20.56 16.44 22.07
C SER A 74 19.65 15.24 21.77
N GLN A 75 18.47 15.48 21.20
CA GLN A 75 17.47 14.44 20.92
C GLN A 75 16.63 14.78 19.67
N TYR A 76 16.28 13.71 18.95
CA TYR A 76 15.28 13.69 17.88
C TYR A 76 14.22 12.66 18.25
N GLU A 77 12.95 13.03 18.12
CA GLU A 77 11.80 12.17 18.40
C GLU A 77 10.79 12.27 17.26
N TRP A 78 10.52 11.15 16.61
CA TRP A 78 9.59 11.04 15.49
C TRP A 78 8.29 10.39 15.94
N THR A 79 7.16 10.97 15.57
CA THR A 79 5.84 10.38 15.73
C THR A 79 5.12 10.32 14.39
N LEU A 80 4.34 9.27 14.19
CA LEU A 80 3.48 9.07 13.03
C LEU A 80 2.03 9.06 13.50
N ASP A 81 1.21 9.92 12.92
CA ASP A 81 -0.25 9.98 13.15
C ASP A 81 -1.00 9.16 12.08
N GLY A 82 -2.08 8.50 12.46
CA GLY A 82 -2.90 7.68 11.55
C GLY A 82 -2.80 6.17 11.77
N ASP A 83 -3.29 5.41 10.79
CA ASP A 83 -3.42 3.94 10.83
C ASP A 83 -2.04 3.27 11.03
N ASN A 84 -1.80 2.87 12.27
CA ASN A 84 -0.53 2.32 12.74
C ASN A 84 -0.35 0.84 12.38
N GLU A 85 -1.37 0.19 11.83
CA GLU A 85 -1.29 -1.21 11.42
C GLU A 85 -0.55 -1.35 10.08
N ARG A 86 -0.64 -0.33 9.22
CA ARG A 86 -0.11 -0.36 7.84
C ARG A 86 1.08 0.55 7.62
N MET A 87 1.26 1.57 8.44
CA MET A 87 2.40 2.47 8.36
C MET A 87 3.21 2.42 9.65
N SER A 88 4.53 2.41 9.53
CA SER A 88 5.42 2.35 10.69
C SER A 88 6.73 3.07 10.45
N LEU A 89 7.39 3.48 11.55
CA LEU A 89 8.76 3.98 11.52
C LEU A 89 9.70 2.88 12.00
N ASN A 90 10.83 2.67 11.32
CA ASN A 90 11.84 1.70 11.77
C ASN A 90 12.53 2.12 13.09
N SER A 91 12.53 3.42 13.40
CA SER A 91 13.00 4.02 14.64
C SER A 91 12.23 5.31 14.92
N ALA A 92 11.85 5.55 16.18
CA ALA A 92 11.28 6.82 16.62
C ALA A 92 12.36 7.85 17.03
N THR A 93 13.65 7.53 16.85
CA THR A 93 14.77 8.35 17.33
C THR A 93 15.89 8.46 16.30
N GLY A 94 16.70 9.50 16.43
CA GLY A 94 17.81 9.79 15.51
C GLY A 94 17.45 10.87 14.49
N ALA A 95 18.48 11.47 13.89
CA ALA A 95 18.31 12.51 12.89
C ALA A 95 17.65 11.99 11.61
N GLU A 96 17.78 10.71 11.29
CA GLU A 96 17.12 10.06 10.16
C GLU A 96 16.28 8.88 10.65
N THR A 97 15.18 8.62 9.95
CA THR A 97 14.34 7.42 10.13
C THR A 97 13.81 6.94 8.78
N THR A 98 13.18 5.76 8.76
CA THR A 98 12.53 5.21 7.57
C THR A 98 11.05 4.97 7.86
N LEU A 99 10.20 5.60 7.05
CA LEU A 99 8.77 5.28 6.96
C LEU A 99 8.57 4.07 6.08
N ILE A 100 7.88 3.06 6.60
CA ILE A 100 7.50 1.85 5.89
C ILE A 100 5.99 1.90 5.70
N ILE A 101 5.54 1.73 4.46
CA ILE A 101 4.13 1.69 4.11
C ILE A 101 3.85 0.29 3.55
N ASN A 102 3.10 -0.49 4.32
CA ASN A 102 2.60 -1.80 3.92
C ASN A 102 1.39 -1.65 3.00
N GLU A 103 0.70 -2.76 2.75
CA GLU A 103 -0.53 -2.82 1.97
C GLU A 103 -1.63 -1.90 2.54
N LEU A 104 -2.15 -1.00 1.70
CA LEU A 104 -3.26 -0.10 1.96
C LEU A 104 -4.52 -0.62 1.28
N ILE A 105 -5.68 -0.26 1.84
CA ILE A 105 -6.99 -0.56 1.23
C ILE A 105 -7.61 0.66 0.53
N GLU A 106 -7.14 1.85 0.89
CA GLU A 106 -7.50 3.14 0.30
C GLU A 106 -6.38 4.15 0.55
N ASP A 107 -6.42 5.28 -0.15
CA ASP A 107 -5.51 6.40 0.10
C ASP A 107 -5.63 6.89 1.54
N VAL A 108 -4.51 7.01 2.24
CA VAL A 108 -4.47 7.44 3.65
C VAL A 108 -3.77 8.78 3.77
N GLN A 109 -4.48 9.78 4.31
CA GLN A 109 -3.85 11.03 4.76
C GLN A 109 -3.23 10.81 6.15
N THR A 110 -1.94 11.12 6.29
CA THR A 110 -1.16 10.94 7.51
C THR A 110 -0.27 12.15 7.77
N THR A 111 0.16 12.32 9.03
CA THR A 111 1.09 13.36 9.45
C THR A 111 2.25 12.75 10.22
N ILE A 112 3.47 13.17 9.88
CA ILE A 112 4.68 12.85 10.64
C ILE A 112 5.11 14.11 11.39
N SER A 113 5.46 13.94 12.66
CA SER A 113 5.97 15.02 13.49
C SER A 113 7.40 14.71 13.93
N LEU A 114 8.32 15.63 13.67
CA LEU A 114 9.67 15.64 14.24
C LEU A 114 9.69 16.61 15.41
N THR A 115 10.03 16.13 16.61
CA THR A 115 10.40 16.97 17.75
C THR A 115 11.91 16.89 17.97
N VAL A 116 12.58 18.04 17.95
CA VAL A 116 13.99 18.16 18.34
C VAL A 116 14.11 18.83 19.69
N THR A 117 15.02 18.35 20.54
CA THR A 117 15.30 18.91 21.86
C THR A 117 16.79 19.25 21.97
N THR A 118 17.09 20.43 22.51
CA THR A 118 18.47 20.91 22.74
C THR A 118 19.08 20.34 24.03
N SER A 119 20.38 20.57 24.23
CA SER A 119 21.07 20.23 25.49
C SER A 119 20.51 20.99 26.71
N ASP A 120 19.90 22.15 26.49
CA ASP A 120 19.34 23.01 27.55
C ASP A 120 17.85 22.71 27.83
N GLY A 121 17.28 21.73 27.12
CA GLY A 121 15.91 21.24 27.30
C GLY A 121 14.84 21.99 26.52
N GLU A 122 15.22 22.95 25.67
CA GLU A 122 14.29 23.61 24.74
C GLU A 122 13.94 22.68 23.58
N SER A 123 12.68 22.66 23.15
CA SER A 123 12.22 21.83 22.04
C SER A 123 11.39 22.59 21.02
N SER A 124 11.35 22.03 19.81
CA SER A 124 10.54 22.50 18.70
C SER A 124 10.06 21.33 17.87
N THR A 125 8.90 21.48 17.23
CA THR A 125 8.26 20.42 16.46
C THR A 125 7.90 20.93 15.07
N GLN A 126 8.19 20.13 14.04
CA GLN A 126 7.66 20.32 12.70
C GLN A 126 6.76 19.15 12.33
N GLU A 127 5.64 19.46 11.67
CA GLU A 127 4.70 18.48 11.14
C GLU A 127 4.72 18.50 9.61
N VAL A 128 4.69 17.31 9.01
CA VAL A 128 4.61 17.09 7.57
C VAL A 128 3.40 16.20 7.29
N THR A 129 2.38 16.77 6.65
CA THR A 129 1.18 16.04 6.23
C THR A 129 1.29 15.63 4.76
N PHE A 130 0.96 14.38 4.46
CA PHE A 130 0.97 13.82 3.11
C PHE A 130 -0.15 12.80 2.91
N VAL A 131 -0.32 12.33 1.67
CA VAL A 131 -1.21 11.23 1.32
C VAL A 131 -0.36 10.06 0.86
N ALA A 132 -0.52 8.91 1.52
CA ALA A 132 0.01 7.64 1.05
C ALA A 132 -1.04 7.00 0.13
N SER A 133 -0.63 6.63 -1.08
CA SER A 133 -1.54 6.16 -2.12
C SER A 133 -1.63 4.63 -2.13
N GLU A 134 -2.84 4.11 -2.24
CA GLU A 134 -3.10 2.73 -2.68
C GLU A 134 -2.97 2.70 -4.20
N ILE A 135 -2.26 1.71 -4.75
CA ILE A 135 -1.85 1.73 -6.16
C ILE A 135 -2.54 0.67 -7.02
N ASP A 136 -3.20 -0.33 -6.43
CA ASP A 136 -3.77 -1.46 -7.19
C ASP A 136 -5.22 -1.21 -7.62
N ARG A 137 -6.03 -0.50 -6.84
CA ARG A 137 -7.42 -0.22 -7.19
C ARG A 137 -7.54 0.52 -8.52
N ALA A 138 -6.61 1.41 -8.80
CA ALA A 138 -6.57 2.20 -10.03
C ALA A 138 -6.26 1.34 -11.27
N LEU A 139 -5.68 0.16 -11.09
CA LEU A 139 -5.33 -0.79 -12.16
C LEU A 139 -6.46 -1.77 -12.49
N LEU A 140 -7.51 -1.85 -11.66
CA LEU A 140 -8.62 -2.77 -11.89
C LEU A 140 -9.37 -2.46 -13.20
N PRO A 141 -9.77 -3.49 -13.95
CA PRO A 141 -10.61 -3.30 -15.12
C PRO A 141 -12.01 -2.82 -14.73
N PRO A 142 -12.76 -2.23 -15.68
CA PRO A 142 -14.14 -1.81 -15.42
C PRO A 142 -15.03 -3.04 -15.15
N VAL A 143 -15.86 -2.98 -14.10
CA VAL A 143 -16.83 -4.06 -13.82
C VAL A 143 -17.82 -4.20 -14.99
N PRO A 144 -17.95 -5.39 -15.61
CA PRO A 144 -18.90 -5.61 -16.70
C PRO A 144 -20.36 -5.47 -16.26
N ASP A 145 -21.25 -5.14 -17.19
CA ASP A 145 -22.70 -5.29 -16.95
C ASP A 145 -23.02 -6.76 -16.64
N ILE A 146 -23.92 -7.00 -15.67
CA ILE A 146 -24.24 -8.35 -15.19
C ILE A 146 -24.76 -9.28 -16.29
N THR A 147 -25.40 -8.72 -17.32
CA THR A 147 -25.87 -9.47 -18.49
C THR A 147 -24.66 -9.80 -19.36
N ALA A 148 -23.94 -8.77 -19.81
CA ALA A 148 -22.79 -8.90 -20.72
C ALA A 148 -21.72 -9.86 -20.19
N GLY A 149 -21.35 -9.76 -18.90
CA GLY A 149 -20.34 -10.63 -18.27
C GLY A 149 -20.72 -12.12 -18.21
N LYS A 150 -21.99 -12.46 -18.48
CA LYS A 150 -22.54 -13.82 -18.42
C LYS A 150 -23.11 -14.31 -19.76
N GLU A 151 -22.97 -13.55 -20.84
CA GLU A 151 -23.46 -13.95 -22.16
C GLU A 151 -22.67 -15.10 -22.78
N THR A 152 -21.36 -15.19 -22.50
CA THR A 152 -20.43 -16.17 -23.06
C THR A 152 -19.70 -16.95 -21.97
N ILE A 153 -19.04 -18.06 -22.35
CA ILE A 153 -18.17 -18.82 -21.45
C ILE A 153 -16.99 -17.93 -21.02
N ASP A 154 -16.30 -17.32 -22.00
CA ASP A 154 -15.14 -16.44 -21.78
C ASP A 154 -15.48 -15.16 -21.01
N GLY A 155 -16.73 -14.69 -21.07
CA GLY A 155 -17.15 -13.43 -20.45
C GLY A 155 -16.49 -12.19 -21.03
N VAL A 156 -16.14 -11.24 -20.17
CA VAL A 156 -15.58 -9.94 -20.53
C VAL A 156 -14.22 -9.79 -19.84
N ASP A 157 -13.20 -9.55 -20.65
CA ASP A 157 -11.81 -9.27 -20.27
C ASP A 157 -11.37 -8.09 -21.15
N VAL A 158 -11.37 -6.88 -20.58
CA VAL A 158 -11.09 -5.63 -21.34
C VAL A 158 -9.59 -5.35 -21.42
N ASN A 159 -8.82 -5.77 -20.42
CA ASN A 159 -7.37 -5.58 -20.37
C ASN A 159 -6.59 -6.72 -21.05
N ASP A 160 -7.28 -7.75 -21.56
CA ASP A 160 -6.72 -8.91 -22.28
C ASP A 160 -5.63 -9.62 -21.47
N ASN A 161 -5.82 -9.67 -20.14
CA ASN A 161 -4.88 -10.31 -19.21
C ASN A 161 -5.18 -11.80 -19.00
N GLY A 162 -6.23 -12.32 -19.64
CA GLY A 162 -6.67 -13.71 -19.55
C GLY A 162 -7.48 -14.02 -18.29
N ILE A 163 -7.90 -12.99 -17.54
CA ILE A 163 -8.79 -13.08 -16.38
C ILE A 163 -10.00 -12.19 -16.68
N ARG A 164 -11.19 -12.69 -16.41
CA ARG A 164 -12.39 -11.85 -16.57
C ARG A 164 -12.38 -10.70 -15.59
N ASP A 165 -12.83 -9.54 -16.07
CA ASP A 165 -12.94 -8.32 -15.27
C ASP A 165 -13.81 -8.53 -14.01
N ASP A 166 -14.89 -9.32 -14.11
CA ASP A 166 -15.77 -9.62 -12.97
C ASP A 166 -15.08 -10.47 -11.89
N VAL A 167 -14.13 -11.33 -12.30
CA VAL A 167 -13.36 -12.18 -11.41
C VAL A 167 -12.19 -11.42 -10.81
N GLU A 168 -11.48 -10.60 -11.59
CA GLU A 168 -10.38 -9.76 -11.10
C GLU A 168 -10.85 -8.80 -10.01
N VAL A 169 -11.98 -8.12 -10.23
CA VAL A 169 -12.57 -7.24 -9.21
C VAL A 169 -13.06 -8.03 -7.99
N ALA A 170 -13.58 -9.25 -8.16
CA ALA A 170 -13.98 -10.09 -7.04
C ALA A 170 -12.78 -10.56 -6.20
N ILE A 171 -11.65 -10.89 -6.84
CA ILE A 171 -10.40 -11.24 -6.17
C ILE A 171 -9.89 -10.06 -5.35
N TYR A 172 -9.83 -8.87 -5.95
CA TYR A 172 -9.37 -7.67 -5.26
C TYR A 172 -10.20 -7.40 -3.99
N ASN A 173 -11.53 -7.42 -4.09
CA ASN A 173 -12.39 -7.16 -2.95
C ASN A 173 -12.32 -8.25 -1.86
N LEU A 174 -12.01 -9.51 -2.23
CA LEU A 174 -11.88 -10.59 -1.26
C LEU A 174 -10.54 -10.54 -0.50
N TYR A 175 -9.48 -10.10 -1.18
CA TYR A 175 -8.11 -10.05 -0.66
C TYR A 175 -7.57 -8.61 -0.65
N GLU A 176 -8.42 -7.66 -0.27
CA GLU A 176 -8.12 -6.23 -0.31
C GLU A 176 -6.89 -5.88 0.54
N GLU A 177 -6.65 -6.64 1.62
CA GLU A 177 -5.55 -6.42 2.55
C GLU A 177 -4.29 -7.25 2.25
N SER A 178 -4.30 -8.08 1.19
CA SER A 178 -3.19 -8.99 0.89
C SER A 178 -2.86 -9.02 -0.60
N TYR A 179 -1.85 -8.25 -0.98
CA TYR A 179 -1.26 -8.29 -2.32
C TYR A 179 -0.84 -9.72 -2.70
N THR A 180 -0.19 -10.45 -1.80
CA THR A 180 0.24 -11.83 -2.03
C THR A 180 -0.93 -12.73 -2.42
N ASP A 181 -2.02 -12.70 -1.64
CA ASP A 181 -3.18 -13.55 -1.93
C ASP A 181 -3.91 -13.12 -3.22
N ARG A 182 -3.94 -11.82 -3.54
CA ARG A 182 -4.50 -11.34 -4.83
C ARG A 182 -3.74 -11.94 -6.01
N GLU A 183 -2.41 -11.88 -5.98
CA GLU A 183 -1.57 -12.35 -7.08
C GLU A 183 -1.62 -13.88 -7.25
N ILE A 184 -1.65 -14.62 -6.14
CA ILE A 184 -1.86 -16.06 -6.16
C ILE A 184 -3.26 -16.37 -6.71
N ALA A 185 -4.29 -15.69 -6.24
CA ALA A 185 -5.67 -15.89 -6.69
C ALA A 185 -5.85 -15.58 -8.18
N LYS A 186 -5.21 -14.52 -8.70
CA LYS A 186 -5.16 -14.19 -10.13
C LYS A 186 -4.58 -15.35 -10.95
N THR A 187 -3.48 -15.96 -10.50
CA THR A 187 -2.92 -17.17 -11.14
C THR A 187 -3.92 -18.32 -11.20
N GLY A 188 -4.68 -18.54 -10.13
CA GLY A 188 -5.74 -19.56 -10.10
C GLY A 188 -6.93 -19.25 -11.01
N ALA A 189 -7.36 -18.00 -11.08
CA ALA A 189 -8.41 -17.56 -12.00
C ALA A 189 -8.00 -17.73 -13.46
N TYR A 190 -6.78 -17.28 -13.80
CA TYR A 190 -6.20 -17.48 -15.13
C TYR A 190 -6.15 -18.97 -15.50
N ALA A 191 -5.71 -19.85 -14.58
CA ALA A 191 -5.70 -21.29 -14.83
C ALA A 191 -7.09 -21.86 -15.15
N PHE A 192 -8.14 -21.35 -14.51
CA PHE A 192 -9.50 -21.77 -14.80
C PHE A 192 -10.04 -21.22 -16.12
N GLU A 193 -9.70 -19.99 -16.50
CA GLU A 193 -10.02 -19.48 -17.85
C GLU A 193 -9.36 -20.36 -18.92
N GLN A 194 -8.06 -20.67 -18.76
CA GLN A 194 -7.35 -21.58 -19.66
C GLN A 194 -8.00 -22.97 -19.72
N ALA A 195 -8.43 -23.52 -18.58
CA ALA A 195 -9.12 -24.81 -18.52
C ALA A 195 -10.46 -24.80 -19.27
N MET A 196 -11.22 -23.69 -19.21
CA MET A 196 -12.48 -23.55 -19.92
C MET A 196 -12.26 -23.44 -21.44
N GLN A 197 -11.27 -22.64 -21.87
CA GLN A 197 -10.91 -22.49 -23.28
C GLN A 197 -10.36 -23.81 -23.88
N ALA A 198 -9.56 -24.55 -23.12
CA ALA A 198 -9.03 -25.85 -23.54
C ALA A 198 -10.13 -26.93 -23.70
N SER A 199 -11.21 -26.81 -22.94
CA SER A 199 -12.36 -27.72 -23.04
C SER A 199 -13.23 -27.43 -24.27
N ASP A 200 -13.29 -26.18 -24.73
CA ASP A 200 -13.98 -25.82 -25.97
C ASP A 200 -13.23 -26.30 -27.23
N THR A 201 -11.90 -26.41 -27.13
CA THR A 201 -11.02 -26.77 -28.26
C THR A 201 -10.62 -28.25 -28.33
N ASP A 202 -11.02 -29.08 -27.36
CA ASP A 202 -10.60 -30.50 -27.19
C ASP A 202 -9.05 -30.68 -27.22
N SER A 203 -8.30 -29.64 -26.85
CA SER A 203 -6.84 -29.62 -26.96
C SER A 203 -6.16 -30.25 -25.75
N VAL A 204 -5.50 -31.40 -25.94
CA VAL A 204 -4.77 -32.08 -24.86
C VAL A 204 -3.63 -31.22 -24.31
N SER A 205 -2.94 -30.49 -25.19
CA SER A 205 -1.82 -29.62 -24.81
C SER A 205 -2.29 -28.47 -23.92
N ASP A 206 -3.41 -27.83 -24.27
CA ASP A 206 -3.92 -26.68 -23.53
C ASP A 206 -4.51 -27.14 -22.19
N ASN A 207 -5.12 -28.33 -22.16
CA ASN A 207 -5.57 -28.97 -20.92
C ASN A 207 -4.40 -29.34 -19.98
N ASP A 208 -3.28 -29.80 -20.53
CA ASP A 208 -2.06 -30.06 -19.75
C ASP A 208 -1.44 -28.77 -19.19
N GLU A 209 -1.44 -27.69 -19.97
CA GLU A 209 -0.93 -26.40 -19.53
C GLU A 209 -1.81 -25.78 -18.44
N ALA A 210 -3.14 -25.77 -18.62
CA ALA A 210 -4.08 -25.31 -17.59
C ALA A 210 -3.92 -26.12 -16.28
N SER A 211 -3.71 -27.43 -16.38
CA SER A 211 -3.42 -28.30 -15.22
C SER A 211 -2.13 -27.91 -14.51
N ARG A 212 -1.09 -27.56 -15.28
CA ARG A 212 0.21 -27.15 -14.74
C ARG A 212 0.10 -25.83 -13.99
N ILE A 213 -0.60 -24.84 -14.55
CA ILE A 213 -0.82 -23.53 -13.91
C ILE A 213 -1.68 -23.70 -12.65
N LEU A 214 -2.73 -24.54 -12.68
CA LEU A 214 -3.52 -24.84 -11.49
C LEU A 214 -2.68 -25.50 -10.39
N SER A 215 -1.75 -26.39 -10.76
CA SER A 215 -0.82 -26.99 -9.81
C SER A 215 0.13 -25.95 -9.20
N LYS A 216 0.63 -25.01 -10.01
CA LYS A 216 1.42 -23.86 -9.56
C LYS A 216 0.64 -23.00 -8.57
N PHE A 217 -0.62 -22.66 -8.89
CA PHE A 217 -1.51 -21.95 -7.98
C PHE A 217 -1.64 -22.66 -6.63
N VAL A 218 -1.92 -23.98 -6.62
CA VAL A 218 -2.06 -24.74 -5.37
C VAL A 218 -0.76 -24.74 -4.55
N SER A 219 0.39 -24.91 -5.20
CA SER A 219 1.70 -24.84 -4.52
C SER A 219 1.93 -23.44 -3.93
N CYS A 220 1.72 -22.38 -4.71
CA CYS A 220 1.86 -21.00 -4.25
C CYS A 220 0.94 -20.67 -3.07
N ALA A 221 -0.34 -21.02 -3.18
CA ALA A 221 -1.32 -20.82 -2.10
C ALA A 221 -0.98 -21.60 -0.83
N THR A 222 -0.33 -22.76 -0.96
CA THR A 222 0.05 -23.60 0.19
C THR A 222 1.34 -23.12 0.86
N GLU A 223 2.32 -22.65 0.08
CA GLU A 223 3.64 -22.29 0.58
C GLU A 223 3.76 -20.82 0.98
N TYR A 224 3.09 -19.93 0.26
CA TYR A 224 3.26 -18.48 0.39
C TYR A 224 1.96 -17.72 0.63
N GLY A 225 0.79 -18.36 0.44
CA GLY A 225 -0.51 -17.75 0.71
C GLY A 225 -0.71 -17.42 2.19
N GLU A 226 -1.35 -16.30 2.45
CA GLU A 226 -1.72 -15.85 3.79
C GLU A 226 -3.07 -16.45 4.20
N SER A 227 -3.96 -16.67 3.22
CA SER A 227 -5.25 -17.36 3.38
C SER A 227 -5.15 -18.89 3.21
N ASP A 228 -6.16 -19.59 3.72
CA ASP A 228 -6.31 -21.03 3.49
C ASP A 228 -6.49 -21.35 2.00
N SER A 229 -5.60 -22.18 1.46
CA SER A 229 -5.58 -22.56 0.04
C SER A 229 -6.86 -23.25 -0.44
N GLY A 230 -7.52 -24.02 0.44
CA GLY A 230 -8.81 -24.66 0.14
C GLY A 230 -9.96 -23.67 0.03
N GLN A 231 -9.99 -22.66 0.92
CA GLN A 231 -10.93 -21.55 0.86
C GLN A 231 -10.70 -20.69 -0.37
N MET A 232 -9.44 -20.37 -0.69
CA MET A 232 -9.10 -19.62 -1.91
C MET A 232 -9.55 -20.36 -3.17
N LEU A 233 -9.24 -21.65 -3.30
CA LEU A 233 -9.71 -22.47 -4.41
C LEU A 233 -11.25 -22.49 -4.51
N SER A 234 -11.95 -22.53 -3.37
CA SER A 234 -13.41 -22.53 -3.33
C SER A 234 -14.00 -21.18 -3.74
N ALA A 235 -13.40 -20.08 -3.28
CA ALA A 235 -13.79 -18.72 -3.66
C ALA A 235 -13.61 -18.51 -5.16
N LEU A 236 -12.44 -18.85 -5.70
CA LEU A 236 -12.16 -18.77 -7.14
C LEU A 236 -13.18 -19.56 -7.95
N LYS A 237 -13.49 -20.80 -7.58
CA LYS A 237 -14.55 -21.58 -8.25
C LYS A 237 -15.90 -20.87 -8.22
N SER A 238 -16.25 -20.20 -7.11
CA SER A 238 -17.53 -19.49 -7.00
C SER A 238 -17.60 -18.25 -7.90
N PHE A 239 -16.49 -17.53 -8.07
CA PHE A 239 -16.40 -16.38 -8.97
C PHE A 239 -16.40 -16.82 -10.43
N GLN A 240 -15.61 -17.86 -10.72
CA GLN A 240 -15.34 -18.35 -12.04
C GLN A 240 -16.54 -19.05 -12.68
N PHE A 241 -17.19 -19.94 -11.95
CA PHE A 241 -18.23 -20.83 -12.48
C PHE A 241 -19.64 -20.36 -12.07
N ASN A 242 -19.89 -19.07 -12.29
CA ASN A 242 -21.08 -18.34 -11.86
C ASN A 242 -22.29 -18.44 -12.84
N THR A 243 -22.19 -19.27 -13.89
CA THR A 243 -23.28 -19.63 -14.81
C THR A 243 -23.40 -21.15 -14.94
N GLU A 244 -24.52 -21.64 -15.51
CA GLU A 244 -24.70 -23.09 -15.75
C GLU A 244 -23.68 -23.59 -16.78
N GLN A 245 -23.54 -22.87 -17.89
CA GLN A 245 -22.64 -23.25 -18.98
C GLN A 245 -21.19 -23.37 -18.52
N ARG A 246 -20.70 -22.42 -17.70
CA ARG A 246 -19.33 -22.47 -17.16
C ARG A 246 -19.11 -23.69 -16.24
N ARG A 247 -20.13 -24.09 -15.47
CA ARG A 247 -20.07 -25.30 -14.64
C ARG A 247 -20.03 -26.58 -15.48
N GLU A 248 -20.81 -26.64 -16.56
CA GLU A 248 -20.78 -27.77 -17.50
C GLU A 248 -19.39 -27.91 -18.17
N VAL A 249 -18.77 -26.80 -18.58
CA VAL A 249 -17.42 -26.79 -19.16
C VAL A 249 -16.37 -27.28 -18.15
N LEU A 250 -16.46 -26.86 -16.89
CA LEU A 250 -15.58 -27.36 -15.83
C LEU A 250 -15.73 -28.88 -15.61
N GLU A 251 -16.96 -29.41 -15.68
CA GLU A 251 -17.19 -30.85 -15.58
C GLU A 251 -16.53 -31.61 -16.74
N GLN A 252 -16.60 -31.07 -17.96
CA GLN A 252 -15.92 -31.64 -19.14
C GLN A 252 -14.40 -31.61 -18.97
N TYR A 253 -13.84 -30.48 -18.53
CA TYR A 253 -12.42 -30.37 -18.18
C TYR A 253 -12.01 -31.47 -17.19
N ASN A 254 -12.72 -31.57 -16.06
CA ASN A 254 -12.43 -32.56 -15.03
C ASN A 254 -12.55 -34.01 -15.54
N ALA A 255 -13.54 -34.28 -16.40
CA ALA A 255 -13.72 -35.60 -17.02
C ALA A 255 -12.55 -35.95 -17.96
N SER A 256 -12.06 -34.99 -18.75
CA SER A 256 -10.90 -35.20 -19.64
C SER A 256 -9.61 -35.55 -18.87
N ARG A 257 -9.50 -35.09 -17.62
CA ARG A 257 -8.35 -35.30 -16.75
C ARG A 257 -8.51 -36.48 -15.80
N HIS A 258 -9.65 -37.17 -15.81
CA HIS A 258 -9.90 -38.27 -14.89
C HIS A 258 -8.84 -39.38 -15.04
N GLY A 259 -8.14 -39.70 -13.96
CA GLY A 259 -7.07 -40.71 -13.95
C GLY A 259 -5.69 -40.22 -14.38
N THR A 260 -5.52 -38.93 -14.68
CA THR A 260 -4.21 -38.32 -14.91
C THR A 260 -3.47 -38.08 -13.59
N ILE A 261 -2.14 -38.27 -13.58
CA ILE A 261 -1.30 -37.94 -12.43
C ILE A 261 -0.85 -36.50 -12.60
N GLN A 262 -1.36 -35.60 -11.75
CA GLN A 262 -0.84 -34.25 -11.67
C GLN A 262 0.51 -34.26 -10.95
N ARG A 263 1.49 -33.57 -11.53
CA ARG A 263 2.79 -33.37 -10.89
C ARG A 263 2.69 -32.12 -10.03
N ILE A 264 3.15 -32.24 -8.79
CA ILE A 264 3.38 -31.06 -7.95
C ILE A 264 4.43 -30.21 -8.65
N VAL A 265 4.16 -28.92 -8.73
CA VAL A 265 5.10 -27.93 -9.25
C VAL A 265 5.79 -27.34 -8.03
N ASP A 266 7.12 -27.50 -7.96
CA ASP A 266 7.94 -26.78 -6.98
C ASP A 266 7.97 -25.31 -7.42
N VAL A 267 7.79 -24.38 -6.47
CA VAL A 267 7.64 -22.94 -6.76
C VAL A 267 8.54 -22.09 -5.88
N GLU A 268 9.09 -21.03 -6.47
CA GLU A 268 9.76 -19.96 -5.73
C GLU A 268 8.79 -18.78 -5.49
N ARG A 269 9.04 -17.97 -4.46
CA ARG A 269 8.15 -16.86 -4.07
C ARG A 269 7.88 -15.89 -5.22
N ASN A 270 8.90 -15.54 -6.00
CA ASN A 270 8.79 -14.65 -7.17
C ASN A 270 7.96 -15.26 -8.30
N GLU A 271 7.88 -16.58 -8.41
CA GLU A 271 7.03 -17.25 -9.39
C GLU A 271 5.55 -17.18 -9.00
N CYS A 272 5.21 -16.88 -7.75
CA CYS A 272 3.83 -16.81 -7.26
C CYS A 272 3.14 -15.47 -7.50
N LEU A 273 3.85 -14.49 -8.08
CA LEU A 273 3.26 -13.26 -8.57
C LEU A 273 2.62 -13.50 -9.94
N PHE A 274 1.47 -12.88 -10.21
CA PHE A 274 0.81 -13.03 -11.49
C PHE A 274 1.58 -12.21 -12.54
N ALA A 275 2.05 -12.88 -13.59
CA ALA A 275 2.68 -12.22 -14.72
C ALA A 275 1.63 -12.03 -15.82
N GLU A 276 1.32 -10.78 -16.15
CA GLU A 276 0.45 -10.47 -17.29
C GLU A 276 1.10 -10.96 -18.59
N GLN A 277 0.30 -11.51 -19.50
CA GLN A 277 0.75 -11.88 -20.85
C GLN A 277 1.09 -10.60 -21.63
N GLY A 278 2.35 -10.17 -21.57
CA GLY A 278 2.81 -8.95 -22.24
C GLY A 278 4.21 -8.52 -21.83
N GLU A 279 4.65 -8.89 -20.63
CA GLU A 279 6.05 -8.78 -20.24
C GLU A 279 6.79 -10.05 -20.67
N SER A 280 7.21 -10.07 -21.94
CA SER A 280 8.32 -10.93 -22.32
C SER A 280 9.51 -10.53 -21.46
N ASN A 281 9.86 -11.38 -20.49
CA ASN A 281 11.18 -11.37 -19.89
C ASN A 281 12.20 -11.64 -21.01
N GLU A 282 12.63 -10.58 -21.69
CA GLU A 282 13.85 -10.57 -22.48
C GLU A 282 15.02 -10.59 -21.49
N ASP A 283 15.45 -11.80 -21.15
CA ASP A 283 16.81 -12.09 -20.71
C ASP A 283 17.64 -12.65 -21.89
#